data_AF-A0A9E3K209-F1
#
_entry.id   AF-A0A9E3K209-F1
#
_cell.length_a   1.000
_cell.length_b   1.000
_cell.length_c   1.000
_cell.angle_alpha   90.00
_cell.angle_beta   90.00
_cell.angle_gamma   90.00
#
_symmetry.space_group_name_H-M   'P 1'
#
loop_
_entity.id
_entity.type
_entity.pdbx_description
1 polymer ?
#
loop_
_entity_poly.entity_id
_entity_poly.type
_entity_poly.pdbx_seq_one_letter_code
_entity_poly.pdbx_strand_id
1 'polypeptide(L)'
;VDTANLANKATQDMKDVYQMVADTLFEDFASADFANRKRSVAVNQQQHKLGPYNPRVPEQRFGDMRLSYSKVYSAFGQSVLDTQQSLREDIRAYELAGLMVKAFFGLIGSDGAMARRAGDQERDIFMREQMAMSERAFTEFPDFKKGTVDVTAFQEFALTDQLLMDKDQRSLLERVESKVQIEIDRIMAAYDVKLWREKVAELLPHLERDAIREAGATAETSEDRIKRHTAELLARLKTASRDKLYALLDDRKQGGLEFVLSLLEQIKARLQQRDLGHAERNGKRYRDIRDALRTRQVEESLNNLSQAANKLFGKDAQAREVMAHLKRDIADYLRFHLLAVAAGQSIEVMRALSTWLGEPLSTDEAGQAVWTGIAGEFQEGRRCVQAMLGAVDQRIDQLRADARQEHATYIKLASDVLPDPVRLTGDISAWSEEVLLEFGGSSKLFPQLGDERLRASLLLKLFRRAQTQLTVEQLAGEEPVDPLLERLSAMSPQERQRVFNEWIKSAMPWINARFSAEFTPRADQFKCFIGVGDVNAWRRMEAEIRVAVPSGLFHGDQVSIVNTGIGG
;
A
#
# COMPACT_ATOMS: atom_id res chain seq x y z
N VAL A 1 -26.51 42.89 -13.72
CA VAL A 1 -26.47 41.42 -13.75
C VAL A 1 -27.77 40.94 -13.12
N ASP A 2 -28.48 40.05 -13.80
CA ASP A 2 -29.79 39.58 -13.37
C ASP A 2 -29.64 38.64 -12.16
N THR A 3 -30.25 39.01 -11.04
CA THR A 3 -30.31 38.21 -9.81
C THR A 3 -31.71 37.66 -9.57
N ALA A 4 -32.64 37.87 -10.50
CA ALA A 4 -34.00 37.39 -10.44
C ALA A 4 -34.49 36.94 -11.81
N ASN A 5 -35.46 36.04 -11.82
CA ASN A 5 -36.09 35.53 -13.03
C ASN A 5 -37.50 36.08 -13.24
N LEU A 6 -38.12 35.74 -14.37
CA LEU A 6 -39.46 36.20 -14.74
C LEU A 6 -40.59 35.73 -13.81
N ALA A 7 -40.35 34.72 -12.97
CA ALA A 7 -41.28 34.28 -11.93
C ALA A 7 -41.06 35.00 -10.59
N ASN A 8 -40.23 36.04 -10.55
CA ASN A 8 -39.77 36.75 -9.35
C ASN A 8 -38.99 35.86 -8.36
N LYS A 9 -38.42 34.73 -8.81
CA LYS A 9 -37.45 33.99 -8.02
C LYS A 9 -36.13 34.75 -8.05
N ALA A 10 -35.54 35.00 -6.89
CA ALA A 10 -34.28 35.71 -6.76
C ALA A 10 -33.21 34.80 -6.16
N THR A 11 -31.95 35.02 -6.55
CA THR A 11 -30.78 34.44 -5.88
C THR A 11 -29.95 35.55 -5.23
N GLN A 12 -29.35 35.22 -4.08
CA GLN A 12 -28.37 36.06 -3.41
C GLN A 12 -26.94 35.76 -3.87
N ASP A 13 -26.72 34.62 -4.56
CA ASP A 13 -25.43 34.22 -5.11
C ASP A 13 -25.48 34.20 -6.64
N MET A 14 -24.75 35.11 -7.26
CA MET A 14 -24.64 35.20 -8.72
C MET A 14 -24.05 33.92 -9.34
N LYS A 15 -23.32 33.11 -8.57
CA LYS A 15 -22.80 31.82 -9.02
C LYS A 15 -23.89 30.84 -9.43
N ASP A 16 -25.09 30.92 -8.85
CA ASP A 16 -26.21 30.05 -9.23
C ASP A 16 -26.56 30.20 -10.72
N VAL A 17 -26.52 31.43 -11.24
CA VAL A 17 -26.82 31.71 -12.65
C VAL A 17 -25.68 31.19 -13.54
N TYR A 18 -24.42 31.32 -13.11
CA TYR A 18 -23.29 30.75 -13.86
C TYR A 18 -23.30 29.22 -13.85
N GLN A 19 -23.65 28.60 -12.72
CA GLN A 19 -23.78 27.16 -12.60
C GLN A 19 -24.90 26.64 -13.50
N MET A 20 -26.07 27.29 -13.50
CA MET A 20 -27.16 26.99 -14.43
C MET A 20 -26.68 27.04 -15.90
N VAL A 21 -25.92 28.06 -16.29
CA VAL A 21 -25.36 28.18 -17.65
C VAL A 21 -24.39 27.03 -17.94
N ALA A 22 -23.53 26.67 -16.99
CA ALA A 22 -22.59 25.57 -17.12
C ALA A 22 -23.31 24.22 -17.25
N ASP A 23 -24.29 23.93 -16.41
CA ASP A 23 -25.10 22.71 -16.44
C ASP A 23 -25.83 22.56 -17.77
N THR A 24 -26.38 23.66 -18.29
CA THR A 24 -27.04 23.69 -19.62
C THR A 24 -26.08 23.25 -20.72
N LEU A 25 -24.83 23.70 -20.67
CA LEU A 25 -23.80 23.32 -21.65
C LEU A 25 -23.44 21.83 -21.52
N PHE A 26 -23.27 21.32 -20.30
CA PHE A 26 -22.95 19.90 -20.08
C PHE A 26 -24.09 18.97 -20.54
N GLU A 27 -25.34 19.31 -20.24
CA GLU A 27 -26.50 18.55 -20.72
C GLU A 27 -26.58 18.50 -22.25
N ASP A 28 -26.28 19.61 -22.93
CA ASP A 28 -26.26 19.68 -24.39
C ASP A 28 -25.18 18.77 -25.01
N PHE A 29 -24.11 18.46 -24.27
CA PHE A 29 -23.11 17.46 -24.66
C PHE A 29 -23.55 16.03 -24.32
N ALA A 30 -24.29 15.84 -23.23
CA ALA A 30 -24.72 14.52 -22.77
C ALA A 30 -25.84 13.92 -23.63
N SER A 31 -26.74 14.75 -24.19
CA SER A 31 -27.86 14.29 -25.02
C SER A 31 -27.99 15.07 -26.32
N ALA A 32 -27.51 14.47 -27.42
CA ALA A 32 -27.58 15.06 -28.76
C ALA A 32 -29.03 15.31 -29.21
N ASP A 33 -29.96 14.43 -28.87
CA ASP A 33 -31.38 14.56 -29.24
C ASP A 33 -32.05 15.73 -28.53
N PHE A 34 -31.78 15.89 -27.23
CA PHE A 34 -32.28 17.02 -26.46
C PHE A 34 -31.70 18.35 -26.97
N ALA A 35 -30.39 18.39 -27.22
CA ALA A 35 -29.73 19.55 -27.79
C ALA A 35 -30.28 19.91 -29.19
N ASN A 36 -30.49 18.92 -30.06
CA ASN A 36 -31.07 19.12 -31.39
C ASN A 36 -32.50 19.66 -31.31
N ARG A 37 -33.30 19.20 -30.34
CA ARG A 37 -34.64 19.72 -30.11
C ARG A 37 -34.61 21.18 -29.68
N LYS A 38 -33.73 21.57 -28.73
CA LYS A 38 -33.51 22.97 -28.33
C LYS A 38 -33.09 23.83 -29.54
N ARG A 39 -32.14 23.37 -30.36
CA ARG A 39 -31.64 24.08 -31.56
C ARG A 39 -32.74 24.30 -32.61
N SER A 40 -33.55 23.28 -32.89
CA SER A 40 -34.64 23.37 -33.88
C SER A 40 -35.64 24.48 -33.54
N VAL A 41 -35.88 24.69 -32.24
CA VAL A 41 -36.79 25.70 -31.72
C VAL A 41 -36.13 27.06 -31.63
N ALA A 42 -34.83 27.11 -31.35
CA ALA A 42 -34.06 28.35 -31.36
C ALA A 42 -34.10 29.07 -32.71
N VAL A 43 -34.05 28.33 -33.82
CA VAL A 43 -34.17 28.89 -35.18
C VAL A 43 -35.52 29.57 -35.40
N ASN A 44 -36.62 28.95 -34.96
CA ASN A 44 -37.96 29.56 -35.05
C ASN A 44 -38.09 30.77 -34.11
N GLN A 45 -37.54 30.69 -32.89
CA GLN A 45 -37.57 31.79 -31.92
C GLN A 45 -36.72 32.99 -32.34
N GLN A 46 -35.68 32.80 -33.17
CA GLN A 46 -34.83 33.88 -33.66
C GLN A 46 -35.64 34.97 -34.39
N GLN A 47 -36.72 34.57 -35.09
CA GLN A 47 -37.63 35.48 -35.80
C GLN A 47 -38.39 36.44 -34.86
N HIS A 48 -38.51 36.10 -33.58
CA HIS A 48 -39.19 36.92 -32.57
C HIS A 48 -38.22 37.71 -31.69
N LYS A 49 -36.94 37.31 -31.69
CA LYS A 49 -35.86 37.84 -30.84
C LYS A 49 -35.08 38.99 -31.48
N LEU A 50 -35.01 39.01 -32.81
CA LEU A 50 -34.21 39.96 -33.60
C LEU A 50 -35.12 40.72 -34.58
N GLY A 51 -35.29 42.03 -34.37
CA GLY A 51 -36.05 42.88 -35.29
C GLY A 51 -36.38 44.26 -34.73
N PRO A 52 -37.01 45.16 -35.50
CA PRO A 52 -37.47 46.43 -34.98
C PRO A 52 -38.70 46.25 -34.06
N TYR A 53 -38.67 46.85 -32.88
CA TYR A 53 -39.81 46.99 -31.99
C TYR A 53 -40.38 48.39 -32.11
N ASN A 54 -41.68 48.46 -32.41
CA ASN A 54 -42.40 49.71 -32.61
C ASN A 54 -43.47 49.85 -31.50
N PRO A 55 -43.17 50.54 -30.39
CA PRO A 55 -44.17 50.76 -29.34
C PRO A 55 -45.34 51.59 -29.88
N ARG A 56 -46.52 51.40 -29.28
CA ARG A 56 -47.70 52.21 -29.60
C ARG A 56 -47.48 53.62 -29.03
N VAL A 57 -47.40 54.62 -29.91
CA VAL A 57 -47.41 56.02 -29.50
C VAL A 57 -48.85 56.57 -29.55
N PRO A 58 -49.24 57.50 -28.65
CA PRO A 58 -50.57 58.10 -28.69
C PRO A 58 -50.82 58.84 -30.03
N GLU A 59 -51.67 58.28 -30.88
CA GLU A 59 -52.00 58.82 -32.21
C GLU A 59 -52.49 60.27 -32.14
N GLN A 60 -53.25 60.62 -31.09
CA GLN A 60 -53.77 61.98 -30.87
C GLN A 60 -52.67 63.03 -30.69
N ARG A 61 -51.48 62.64 -30.22
CA ARG A 61 -50.38 63.58 -29.93
C ARG A 61 -49.28 63.55 -30.98
N PHE A 62 -49.12 62.44 -31.69
CA PHE A 62 -47.97 62.20 -32.56
C PHE A 62 -48.32 61.78 -33.99
N GLY A 63 -49.60 61.68 -34.36
CA GLY A 63 -50.05 61.31 -35.71
C GLY A 63 -49.48 59.97 -36.17
N ASP A 64 -48.99 59.91 -37.41
CA ASP A 64 -48.39 58.72 -38.04
C ASP A 64 -46.94 58.43 -37.60
N MET A 65 -46.38 59.22 -36.68
CA MET A 65 -44.99 59.06 -36.25
C MET A 65 -44.79 57.71 -35.57
N ARG A 66 -43.80 56.92 -36.04
CA ARG A 66 -43.44 55.63 -35.45
C ARG A 66 -42.07 55.71 -34.80
N LEU A 67 -42.01 55.41 -33.51
CA LEU A 67 -40.74 55.11 -32.85
C LEU A 67 -40.36 53.67 -33.19
N SER A 68 -39.10 53.45 -33.57
CA SER A 68 -38.57 52.13 -33.86
C SER A 68 -37.27 51.93 -33.10
N TYR A 69 -37.22 50.87 -32.29
CA TYR A 69 -36.04 50.48 -31.53
C TYR A 69 -35.54 49.13 -32.03
N SER A 70 -34.22 48.93 -32.04
CA SER A 70 -33.68 47.59 -32.26
C SER A 70 -34.02 46.70 -31.06
N LYS A 71 -34.81 45.65 -31.30
CA LYS A 71 -35.10 44.61 -30.31
C LYS A 71 -34.14 43.45 -30.56
N VAL A 72 -33.21 43.29 -29.63
CA VAL A 72 -32.26 42.19 -29.58
C VAL A 72 -32.25 41.67 -28.15
N TYR A 73 -32.90 40.53 -27.92
CA TYR A 73 -32.89 39.88 -26.61
C TYR A 73 -32.95 38.36 -26.77
N SER A 74 -32.21 37.65 -25.92
CA SER A 74 -32.38 36.22 -25.70
C SER A 74 -32.14 35.96 -24.23
N ALA A 75 -33.12 35.32 -23.59
CA ALA A 75 -33.02 34.89 -22.21
C ALA A 75 -33.42 33.42 -22.15
N PHE A 76 -32.79 32.69 -21.24
CA PHE A 76 -33.12 31.31 -20.94
C PHE A 76 -33.03 31.10 -19.43
N GLY A 77 -33.64 30.01 -18.98
CA GLY A 77 -33.49 29.50 -17.64
C GLY A 77 -33.49 27.98 -17.71
N GLN A 78 -32.90 27.36 -16.71
CA GLN A 78 -32.86 25.92 -16.54
C GLN A 78 -33.01 25.63 -15.05
N SER A 79 -33.66 24.52 -14.74
CA SER A 79 -33.59 23.96 -13.41
C SER A 79 -33.64 22.46 -13.44
N VAL A 80 -32.92 21.83 -12.52
CA VAL A 80 -32.83 20.38 -12.39
C VAL A 80 -33.66 19.93 -11.18
N LEU A 81 -34.37 18.82 -11.35
CA LEU A 81 -35.06 18.11 -10.29
C LEU A 81 -34.36 16.76 -10.13
N ASP A 82 -33.80 16.48 -8.95
CA ASP A 82 -32.87 15.37 -8.75
C ASP A 82 -33.04 14.76 -7.35
N THR A 83 -32.96 13.43 -7.28
CA THR A 83 -32.99 12.66 -6.02
C THR A 83 -31.64 12.59 -5.30
N GLN A 84 -30.56 12.99 -5.97
CA GLN A 84 -29.16 12.81 -5.58
C GLN A 84 -28.75 11.35 -5.41
N GLN A 85 -29.51 10.39 -5.97
CA GLN A 85 -29.21 8.98 -5.79
C GLN A 85 -27.88 8.59 -6.44
N SER A 86 -27.64 8.98 -7.70
CA SER A 86 -26.37 8.70 -8.39
C SER A 86 -25.16 9.25 -7.64
N LEU A 87 -25.26 10.46 -7.08
CA LEU A 87 -24.21 11.06 -6.26
C LEU A 87 -23.95 10.24 -4.97
N ARG A 88 -25.01 9.77 -4.31
CA ARG A 88 -24.91 8.92 -3.11
C ARG A 88 -24.31 7.55 -3.43
N GLU A 89 -24.66 6.96 -4.57
CA GLU A 89 -24.09 5.70 -5.06
C GLU A 89 -22.61 5.84 -5.37
N ASP A 90 -22.19 6.94 -6.00
CA ASP A 90 -20.78 7.25 -6.22
C ASP A 90 -20.01 7.39 -4.91
N ILE A 91 -20.56 8.10 -3.91
CA ILE A 91 -19.95 8.18 -2.58
C ILE A 91 -19.75 6.78 -1.99
N ARG A 92 -20.78 5.93 -2.04
CA ARG A 92 -20.69 4.54 -1.54
C ARG A 92 -19.66 3.72 -2.32
N ALA A 93 -19.57 3.90 -3.63
CA ALA A 93 -18.58 3.21 -4.44
C ALA A 93 -17.14 3.63 -4.09
N TYR A 94 -16.89 4.90 -3.80
CA TYR A 94 -15.60 5.37 -3.28
C TYR A 94 -15.32 4.82 -1.86
N GLU A 95 -16.31 4.80 -0.98
CA GLU A 95 -16.18 4.20 0.36
C GLU A 95 -15.80 2.71 0.27
N LEU A 96 -16.47 1.96 -0.60
CA LEU A 96 -16.17 0.56 -0.88
C LEU A 96 -14.77 0.38 -1.47
N ALA A 97 -14.38 1.19 -2.46
CA ALA A 97 -13.04 1.17 -3.03
C ALA A 97 -11.96 1.42 -1.97
N GLY A 98 -12.20 2.34 -1.02
CA GLY A 98 -11.32 2.56 0.13
C GLY A 98 -11.19 1.33 1.03
N LEU A 99 -12.29 0.62 1.30
CA LEU A 99 -12.27 -0.64 2.06
C LEU A 99 -11.54 -1.76 1.31
N MET A 100 -11.70 -1.85 -0.01
CA MET A 100 -10.97 -2.80 -0.86
C MET A 100 -9.45 -2.58 -0.78
N VAL A 101 -9.00 -1.32 -0.85
CA VAL A 101 -7.57 -0.98 -0.68
C VAL A 101 -7.08 -1.38 0.71
N LYS A 102 -7.82 -1.02 1.77
CA LYS A 102 -7.43 -1.33 3.15
C LYS A 102 -7.36 -2.85 3.40
N ALA A 103 -8.29 -3.63 2.87
CA ALA A 103 -8.28 -5.10 2.96
C ALA A 103 -7.10 -5.70 2.22
N PHE A 104 -6.87 -5.30 0.97
CA PHE A 104 -5.82 -5.90 0.14
C PHE A 104 -4.43 -5.73 0.73
N PHE A 105 -4.11 -4.53 1.22
CA PHE A 105 -2.81 -4.25 1.83
C PHE A 105 -2.71 -4.65 3.32
N GLY A 106 -3.76 -5.23 3.89
CA GLY A 106 -3.79 -5.65 5.29
C GLY A 106 -3.63 -4.47 6.27
N LEU A 107 -4.25 -3.33 5.97
CA LEU A 107 -4.34 -2.19 6.88
C LEU A 107 -5.48 -2.34 7.90
N ILE A 108 -6.45 -3.22 7.60
CA ILE A 108 -7.55 -3.63 8.49
C ILE A 108 -7.79 -5.13 8.31
N GLY A 109 -8.39 -5.76 9.33
CA GLY A 109 -8.84 -7.15 9.27
C GLY A 109 -10.00 -7.36 8.30
N SER A 110 -10.26 -8.61 7.91
CA SER A 110 -11.36 -9.01 7.02
C SER A 110 -12.76 -8.75 7.59
N ASP A 111 -12.84 -8.45 8.89
CA ASP A 111 -14.03 -8.07 9.64
C ASP A 111 -14.07 -6.57 9.97
N GLY A 112 -13.10 -5.80 9.46
CA GLY A 112 -12.93 -4.38 9.79
C GLY A 112 -12.23 -4.11 11.13
N ALA A 113 -11.71 -5.14 11.82
CA ALA A 113 -10.90 -4.97 13.03
C ALA A 113 -9.51 -4.39 12.71
N MET A 114 -8.72 -4.12 13.76
CA MET A 114 -7.33 -3.69 13.58
C MET A 114 -6.53 -4.75 12.81
N ALA A 115 -5.60 -4.30 11.97
CA ALA A 115 -4.69 -5.20 11.26
C ALA A 115 -3.89 -6.09 12.23
N ARG A 116 -3.69 -7.34 11.81
CA ARG A 116 -2.86 -8.29 12.55
C ARG A 116 -1.41 -7.79 12.60
N ARG A 117 -0.79 -7.89 13.77
CA ARG A 117 0.64 -7.64 13.97
C ARG A 117 1.35 -8.95 14.30
N ALA A 118 2.61 -9.06 13.94
CA ALA A 118 3.42 -10.24 14.22
C ALA A 118 3.59 -10.45 15.71
N GLY A 119 3.63 -11.71 16.14
CA GLY A 119 4.00 -12.08 17.51
C GLY A 119 5.45 -12.58 17.62
N ASP A 120 5.91 -12.74 18.86
CA ASP A 120 7.25 -13.27 19.18
C ASP A 120 7.53 -14.62 18.50
N GLN A 121 6.54 -15.52 18.47
CA GLN A 121 6.67 -16.82 17.85
C GLN A 121 6.96 -16.71 16.34
N GLU A 122 6.31 -15.78 15.65
CA GLU A 122 6.47 -15.58 14.20
C GLU A 122 7.80 -14.93 13.87
N ARG A 123 8.24 -13.96 14.69
CA ARG A 123 9.61 -13.44 14.66
C ARG A 123 10.61 -14.59 14.79
N ASP A 124 10.44 -15.44 15.79
CA ASP A 124 11.39 -16.50 16.11
C ASP A 124 11.45 -17.59 15.04
N ILE A 125 10.30 -17.91 14.42
CA ILE A 125 10.23 -18.80 13.25
C ILE A 125 10.92 -18.16 12.05
N PHE A 126 10.62 -16.89 11.74
CA PHE A 126 11.22 -16.19 10.62
C PHE A 126 12.74 -16.12 10.74
N MET A 127 13.26 -15.72 11.90
CA MET A 127 14.69 -15.64 12.14
C MET A 127 15.38 -17.01 12.01
N ARG A 128 14.74 -18.07 12.51
CA ARG A 128 15.25 -19.44 12.41
C ARG A 128 15.33 -19.92 10.97
N GLU A 129 14.24 -19.80 10.23
CA GLU A 129 14.09 -20.40 8.90
C GLU A 129 14.72 -19.55 7.78
N GLN A 130 14.61 -18.23 7.87
CA GLN A 130 15.00 -17.31 6.79
C GLN A 130 16.35 -16.63 7.04
N MET A 131 16.79 -16.53 8.29
CA MET A 131 18.03 -15.85 8.68
C MET A 131 19.09 -16.80 9.28
N ALA A 132 18.82 -18.11 9.33
CA ALA A 132 19.71 -19.12 9.95
C ALA A 132 20.08 -18.83 11.42
N MET A 133 19.17 -18.16 12.15
CA MET A 133 19.37 -17.72 13.54
C MET A 133 18.82 -18.75 14.56
N SER A 134 18.86 -20.05 14.24
CA SER A 134 18.49 -21.08 15.22
C SER A 134 19.53 -21.16 16.33
N GLU A 135 19.07 -21.21 17.57
CA GLU A 135 19.92 -21.41 18.75
C GLU A 135 20.12 -22.90 19.04
N ARG A 136 21.33 -23.28 19.43
CA ARG A 136 21.69 -24.64 19.86
C ARG A 136 22.68 -24.60 21.02
N ALA A 137 22.68 -25.62 21.85
CA ALA A 137 23.63 -25.74 22.95
C ALA A 137 25.00 -26.19 22.42
N PHE A 138 26.05 -25.46 22.77
CA PHE A 138 27.44 -25.86 22.60
C PHE A 138 27.95 -26.53 23.87
N THR A 139 28.38 -27.78 23.75
CA THR A 139 28.84 -28.62 24.88
C THR A 139 30.20 -29.27 24.63
N GLU A 140 30.85 -29.00 23.50
CA GLU A 140 32.07 -29.68 23.08
C GLU A 140 33.33 -28.89 23.50
N PHE A 141 33.82 -29.17 24.70
CA PHE A 141 35.01 -28.51 25.26
C PHE A 141 36.24 -29.42 25.32
N PRO A 142 37.47 -28.87 25.21
CA PRO A 142 38.69 -29.61 25.49
C PRO A 142 38.78 -29.95 26.99
N ASP A 143 39.56 -30.96 27.31
CA ASP A 143 39.81 -31.34 28.70
C ASP A 143 40.84 -30.39 29.33
N PHE A 144 40.36 -29.40 30.07
CA PHE A 144 41.19 -28.44 30.78
C PHE A 144 41.42 -28.82 32.24
N LYS A 145 42.62 -28.51 32.74
CA LYS A 145 42.85 -28.44 34.19
C LYS A 145 41.85 -27.44 34.82
N LYS A 146 41.26 -27.83 35.95
CA LYS A 146 40.25 -27.02 36.64
C LYS A 146 40.75 -25.59 36.88
N GLY A 147 39.94 -24.60 36.47
CA GLY A 147 40.24 -23.17 36.64
C GLY A 147 41.06 -22.53 35.51
N THR A 148 41.39 -23.26 34.44
CA THR A 148 42.17 -22.70 33.31
C THR A 148 41.36 -21.72 32.48
N VAL A 149 40.14 -22.08 32.10
CA VAL A 149 39.19 -21.28 31.32
C VAL A 149 37.76 -21.72 31.68
N ASP A 150 36.78 -20.88 31.39
CA ASP A 150 35.37 -21.19 31.57
C ASP A 150 34.87 -22.13 30.47
N VAL A 151 34.52 -23.36 30.85
CA VAL A 151 34.01 -24.43 29.98
C VAL A 151 32.52 -24.73 30.22
N THR A 152 31.76 -23.74 30.69
CA THR A 152 30.32 -23.94 30.89
C THR A 152 29.55 -23.86 29.56
N ALA A 153 28.64 -24.81 29.35
CA ALA A 153 27.80 -24.89 28.15
C ALA A 153 27.03 -23.57 27.89
N PHE A 154 26.84 -23.23 26.62
CA PHE A 154 26.16 -22.00 26.21
C PHE A 154 25.36 -22.17 24.94
N GLN A 155 24.43 -21.24 24.70
CA GLN A 155 23.67 -21.20 23.45
C GLN A 155 24.47 -20.46 22.38
N GLU A 156 24.64 -21.08 21.22
CA GLU A 156 25.22 -20.49 20.03
C GLU A 156 24.22 -20.48 18.86
N PHE A 157 24.55 -19.72 17.83
CA PHE A 157 23.73 -19.64 16.61
C PHE A 157 24.27 -20.61 15.56
N ALA A 158 23.37 -21.34 14.88
CA ALA A 158 23.73 -22.26 13.79
C ALA A 158 24.47 -21.59 12.63
N LEU A 159 24.40 -20.26 12.54
CA LEU A 159 25.16 -19.46 11.59
C LEU A 159 26.67 -19.71 11.67
N THR A 160 27.20 -19.95 12.88
CA THR A 160 28.62 -20.31 13.09
C THR A 160 28.99 -21.62 12.39
N ASP A 161 28.13 -22.65 12.48
CA ASP A 161 28.39 -23.93 11.80
C ASP A 161 28.26 -23.81 10.30
N GLN A 162 27.25 -23.09 9.83
CA GLN A 162 27.05 -22.92 8.39
C GLN A 162 28.28 -22.31 7.72
N LEU A 163 28.99 -21.42 8.42
CA LEU A 163 30.24 -20.84 7.95
C LEU A 163 31.44 -21.81 8.01
N LEU A 164 31.36 -22.85 8.84
CA LEU A 164 32.36 -23.91 8.95
C LEU A 164 32.12 -25.07 7.98
N MET A 165 31.02 -25.05 7.22
CA MET A 165 30.77 -26.01 6.14
C MET A 165 31.35 -25.52 4.82
N ASP A 166 32.01 -26.42 4.08
CA ASP A 166 32.45 -26.18 2.71
C ASP A 166 31.30 -26.42 1.71
N LYS A 167 31.51 -26.11 0.42
CA LYS A 167 30.49 -26.27 -0.64
C LYS A 167 29.93 -27.69 -0.73
N ASP A 168 30.75 -28.69 -0.44
CA ASP A 168 30.37 -30.11 -0.42
C ASP A 168 29.77 -30.58 0.93
N GLN A 169 29.35 -29.65 1.80
CA GLN A 169 28.89 -29.93 3.17
C GLN A 169 29.93 -30.63 4.06
N ARG A 170 31.22 -30.49 3.71
CA ARG A 170 32.32 -31.02 4.52
C ARG A 170 32.74 -30.01 5.58
N SER A 171 32.89 -30.46 6.81
CA SER A 171 33.33 -29.61 7.92
C SER A 171 34.79 -29.17 7.77
N LEU A 172 35.06 -27.87 7.91
CA LEU A 172 36.40 -27.33 8.01
C LEU A 172 37.10 -27.79 9.29
N LEU A 173 36.34 -28.06 10.36
CA LEU A 173 36.88 -28.58 11.62
C LEU A 173 37.44 -29.99 11.43
N GLU A 174 36.66 -30.90 10.84
CA GLU A 174 37.07 -32.29 10.57
C GLU A 174 38.29 -32.34 9.65
N ARG A 175 38.37 -31.42 8.68
CA ARG A 175 39.51 -31.32 7.76
C ARG A 175 40.80 -30.95 8.49
N VAL A 176 40.72 -29.98 9.40
CA VAL A 176 41.87 -29.56 10.21
C VAL A 176 42.29 -30.68 11.16
N GLU A 177 41.35 -31.30 11.86
CA GLU A 177 41.62 -32.43 12.74
C GLU A 177 42.29 -33.60 12.00
N SER A 178 41.74 -33.98 10.84
CA SER A 178 42.31 -35.04 9.99
C SER A 178 43.73 -34.71 9.52
N LYS A 179 44.01 -33.44 9.23
CA LYS A 179 45.34 -33.00 8.81
C LYS A 179 46.34 -33.08 9.97
N VAL A 180 45.97 -32.62 11.15
CA VAL A 180 46.80 -32.75 12.37
C VAL A 180 47.09 -34.23 12.64
N GLN A 181 46.08 -35.08 12.54
CA GLN A 181 46.22 -36.52 12.71
C GLN A 181 47.26 -37.11 11.75
N ILE A 182 47.12 -36.85 10.45
CA ILE A 182 48.01 -37.40 9.42
C ILE A 182 49.45 -36.93 9.62
N GLU A 183 49.67 -35.64 9.88
CA GLU A 183 51.03 -35.09 10.00
C GLU A 183 51.73 -35.53 11.30
N ILE A 184 51.01 -35.64 12.42
CA ILE A 184 51.58 -36.17 13.65
C ILE A 184 51.91 -37.66 13.51
N ASP A 185 51.01 -38.46 12.92
CA ASP A 185 51.25 -39.89 12.68
C ASP A 185 52.45 -40.10 11.75
N ARG A 186 52.62 -39.24 10.75
CA ARG A 186 53.79 -39.21 9.88
C ARG A 186 55.08 -38.92 10.65
N ILE A 187 55.07 -37.96 11.57
CA ILE A 187 56.24 -37.68 12.42
C ILE A 187 56.59 -38.91 13.27
N MET A 188 55.59 -39.54 13.88
CA MET A 188 55.77 -40.73 14.71
C MET A 188 56.33 -41.92 13.93
N ALA A 189 55.99 -42.05 12.65
CA ALA A 189 56.46 -43.14 11.79
C ALA A 189 57.85 -42.87 11.17
N ALA A 190 58.19 -41.61 10.89
CA ALA A 190 59.38 -41.25 10.12
C ALA A 190 60.60 -40.86 10.96
N TYR A 191 60.43 -40.49 12.23
CA TYR A 191 61.51 -39.96 13.06
C TYR A 191 61.65 -40.70 14.40
N ASP A 192 62.86 -40.67 14.97
CA ASP A 192 63.13 -41.14 16.33
C ASP A 192 62.44 -40.28 17.38
N VAL A 193 62.06 -40.90 18.51
CA VAL A 193 61.35 -40.26 19.64
C VAL A 193 62.04 -38.99 20.14
N LYS A 194 63.38 -38.92 20.09
CA LYS A 194 64.15 -37.75 20.50
C LYS A 194 63.93 -36.52 19.61
N LEU A 195 63.57 -36.73 18.35
CA LEU A 195 63.33 -35.67 17.35
C LEU A 195 61.88 -35.22 17.28
N TRP A 196 60.95 -35.96 17.89
CA TRP A 196 59.51 -35.69 17.80
C TRP A 196 59.15 -34.27 18.24
N ARG A 197 59.67 -33.80 19.37
CA ARG A 197 59.39 -32.43 19.86
C ARG A 197 59.86 -31.35 18.89
N GLU A 198 61.04 -31.51 18.31
CA GLU A 198 61.58 -30.58 17.30
C GLU A 198 60.67 -30.57 16.06
N LYS A 199 60.34 -31.75 15.53
CA LYS A 199 59.51 -31.85 14.31
C LYS A 199 58.09 -31.35 14.51
N VAL A 200 57.49 -31.56 15.69
CA VAL A 200 56.17 -30.98 15.98
C VAL A 200 56.25 -29.46 16.14
N ALA A 201 57.30 -28.94 16.77
CA ALA A 201 57.52 -27.49 16.88
C ALA A 201 57.73 -26.84 15.50
N GLU A 202 58.37 -27.52 14.55
CA GLU A 202 58.50 -27.10 13.15
C GLU A 202 57.17 -27.21 12.38
N LEU A 203 56.37 -28.24 12.64
CA LEU A 203 55.08 -28.47 11.97
C LEU A 203 54.01 -27.44 12.39
N LEU A 204 53.99 -27.03 13.66
CA LEU A 204 52.92 -26.20 14.21
C LEU A 204 52.72 -24.87 13.45
N PRO A 205 53.77 -24.09 13.11
CA PRO A 205 53.63 -22.90 12.27
C PRO A 205 53.04 -23.19 10.87
N HIS A 206 53.30 -24.38 10.30
CA HIS A 206 52.72 -24.75 9.00
C HIS A 206 51.22 -25.04 9.11
N LEU A 207 50.81 -25.77 10.16
CA LEU A 207 49.40 -26.02 10.44
C LEU A 207 48.65 -24.71 10.74
N GLU A 208 49.28 -23.80 11.48
CA GLU A 208 48.77 -22.45 11.72
C GLU A 208 48.63 -21.70 10.39
N ARG A 209 49.64 -21.67 9.53
CA ARG A 209 49.59 -20.96 8.23
C ARG A 209 48.51 -21.48 7.28
N ASP A 210 48.18 -22.77 7.33
CA ASP A 210 47.11 -23.33 6.52
C ASP A 210 45.71 -22.95 7.03
N ALA A 211 45.59 -22.72 8.34
CA ALA A 211 44.34 -22.30 8.97
C ALA A 211 44.18 -20.76 9.03
N ILE A 212 45.27 -20.04 9.27
CA ILE A 212 45.38 -18.61 9.63
C ILE A 212 46.00 -17.84 8.47
N ARG A 213 45.37 -16.74 8.06
CA ARG A 213 45.92 -15.91 6.98
C ARG A 213 47.12 -15.08 7.46
N GLU A 214 48.30 -15.36 6.89
CA GLU A 214 49.49 -14.50 7.03
C GLU A 214 49.62 -13.47 5.91
N ALA A 215 50.26 -12.33 6.18
CA ALA A 215 50.53 -11.30 5.18
C ALA A 215 51.50 -11.83 4.10
N GLY A 216 51.03 -11.92 2.85
CA GLY A 216 51.83 -12.38 1.70
C GLY A 216 51.64 -13.85 1.30
N ALA A 217 50.74 -14.61 1.95
CA ALA A 217 50.38 -15.96 1.51
C ALA A 217 49.56 -15.95 0.20
N THR A 218 49.89 -16.84 -0.74
CA THR A 218 49.19 -17.01 -2.03
C THR A 218 48.18 -18.15 -2.03
N ALA A 219 48.28 -19.10 -1.09
CA ALA A 219 47.34 -20.22 -0.94
C ALA A 219 46.13 -19.82 -0.08
N GLU A 220 44.94 -20.27 -0.47
CA GLU A 220 43.68 -20.02 0.25
C GLU A 220 43.66 -20.78 1.59
N THR A 221 43.61 -20.05 2.71
CA THR A 221 43.54 -20.61 4.06
C THR A 221 42.11 -20.98 4.45
N SER A 222 41.94 -21.71 5.55
CA SER A 222 40.60 -21.97 6.13
C SER A 222 39.88 -20.67 6.49
N GLU A 223 40.59 -19.66 7.02
CA GLU A 223 40.02 -18.32 7.26
C GLU A 223 39.48 -17.65 5.99
N ASP A 224 40.21 -17.75 4.87
CA ASP A 224 39.78 -17.17 3.60
C ASP A 224 38.51 -17.86 3.07
N ARG A 225 38.39 -19.18 3.27
CA ARG A 225 37.17 -19.93 2.93
C ARG A 225 35.97 -19.45 3.75
N ILE A 226 36.13 -19.28 5.06
CA ILE A 226 35.06 -18.78 5.95
C ILE A 226 34.62 -17.38 5.49
N LYS A 227 35.57 -16.47 5.21
CA LYS A 227 35.26 -15.11 4.70
C LYS A 227 34.53 -15.14 3.36
N ARG A 228 34.94 -16.01 2.43
CA ARG A 228 34.26 -16.18 1.14
C ARG A 228 32.84 -16.71 1.33
N HIS A 229 32.64 -17.72 2.17
CA HIS A 229 31.32 -18.27 2.48
C HIS A 229 30.42 -17.28 3.20
N THR A 230 30.99 -16.34 3.96
CA THR A 230 30.25 -15.25 4.62
C THR A 230 29.48 -14.41 3.60
N ALA A 231 30.12 -14.01 2.50
CA ALA A 231 29.48 -13.23 1.45
C ALA A 231 28.38 -14.02 0.71
N GLU A 232 28.67 -15.29 0.37
CA GLU A 232 27.71 -16.20 -0.29
C GLU A 232 26.48 -16.47 0.60
N LEU A 233 26.70 -16.74 1.89
CA LEU A 233 25.65 -16.96 2.89
C LEU A 233 24.80 -15.70 3.05
N LEU A 234 25.42 -14.54 3.23
CA LEU A 234 24.70 -13.27 3.39
C LEU A 234 23.79 -12.98 2.19
N ALA A 235 24.29 -13.17 0.96
CA ALA A 235 23.48 -12.97 -0.24
C ALA A 235 22.26 -13.91 -0.26
N ARG A 236 22.46 -15.19 0.05
CA ARG A 236 21.39 -16.19 0.13
C ARG A 236 20.32 -15.83 1.17
N LEU A 237 20.74 -15.44 2.38
CA LEU A 237 19.83 -15.08 3.47
C LEU A 237 19.02 -13.82 3.13
N LYS A 238 19.63 -12.82 2.49
CA LYS A 238 18.92 -11.62 2.02
C LYS A 238 17.82 -11.95 1.02
N THR A 239 18.12 -12.79 0.02
CA THR A 239 17.12 -13.21 -0.97
C THR A 239 15.98 -13.99 -0.33
N ALA A 240 16.29 -15.02 0.46
CA ALA A 240 15.26 -15.83 1.14
C ALA A 240 14.37 -14.98 2.06
N SER A 241 14.97 -14.09 2.85
CA SER A 241 14.24 -13.18 3.73
C SER A 241 13.35 -12.22 2.93
N ARG A 242 13.85 -11.62 1.85
CA ARG A 242 13.06 -10.70 1.00
C ARG A 242 11.86 -11.42 0.40
N ASP A 243 12.08 -12.56 -0.23
CA ASP A 243 11.02 -13.33 -0.88
C ASP A 243 9.93 -13.73 0.13
N LYS A 244 10.34 -14.17 1.33
CA LYS A 244 9.39 -14.52 2.39
C LYS A 244 8.63 -13.31 2.93
N LEU A 245 9.27 -12.14 3.06
CA LEU A 245 8.59 -10.91 3.50
C LEU A 245 7.52 -10.46 2.50
N TYR A 246 7.80 -10.53 1.20
CA TYR A 246 6.77 -10.24 0.18
C TYR A 246 5.66 -11.29 0.15
N ALA A 247 6.00 -12.57 0.32
CA ALA A 247 4.99 -13.62 0.42
C ALA A 247 4.07 -13.41 1.65
N LEU A 248 4.61 -12.93 2.76
CA LEU A 248 3.82 -12.56 3.94
C LEU A 248 3.01 -11.27 3.71
N LEU A 249 3.55 -10.29 2.99
CA LEU A 249 2.79 -9.10 2.62
C LEU A 249 1.56 -9.45 1.78
N ASP A 250 1.73 -10.37 0.84
CA ASP A 250 0.67 -10.84 -0.05
C ASP A 250 -0.25 -11.89 0.61
N ASP A 251 0.08 -12.41 1.81
CA ASP A 251 -0.76 -13.34 2.58
C ASP A 251 -1.86 -12.59 3.33
N ARG A 252 -3.10 -12.75 2.86
CA ARG A 252 -4.26 -12.00 3.37
C ARG A 252 -4.93 -12.63 4.59
N LYS A 253 -4.56 -13.85 4.96
CA LYS A 253 -5.11 -14.54 6.14
C LYS A 253 -4.22 -14.36 7.36
N GLN A 254 -2.91 -14.36 7.15
CA GLN A 254 -1.93 -14.32 8.23
C GLN A 254 -1.02 -13.09 8.15
N GLY A 255 -0.93 -12.40 7.03
CA GLY A 255 0.05 -11.34 6.83
C GLY A 255 -0.55 -9.95 6.61
N GLY A 256 0.00 -9.24 5.62
CA GLY A 256 -0.32 -7.84 5.30
C GLY A 256 0.77 -6.85 5.70
N LEU A 257 0.58 -5.59 5.34
CA LEU A 257 1.61 -4.56 5.47
C LEU A 257 1.96 -4.24 6.92
N GLU A 258 0.95 -4.08 7.77
CA GLU A 258 1.16 -3.84 9.20
C GLU A 258 1.83 -5.04 9.89
N PHE A 259 1.49 -6.26 9.46
CA PHE A 259 2.13 -7.48 9.93
C PHE A 259 3.63 -7.47 9.59
N VAL A 260 3.97 -7.28 8.32
CA VAL A 260 5.37 -7.30 7.84
C VAL A 260 6.20 -6.19 8.49
N LEU A 261 5.66 -4.97 8.60
CA LEU A 261 6.34 -3.87 9.28
C LEU A 261 6.60 -4.20 10.75
N SER A 262 5.60 -4.71 11.47
CA SER A 262 5.77 -5.11 12.87
C SER A 262 6.74 -6.28 13.06
N LEU A 263 6.79 -7.23 12.10
CA LEU A 263 7.76 -8.33 12.09
C LEU A 263 9.18 -7.79 11.94
N LEU A 264 9.41 -6.87 11.01
CA LEU A 264 10.72 -6.24 10.79
C LEU A 264 11.20 -5.48 12.02
N GLU A 265 10.33 -4.69 12.66
CA GLU A 265 10.61 -4.00 13.93
C GLU A 265 11.06 -4.98 15.01
N GLN A 266 10.33 -6.08 15.18
CA GLN A 266 10.62 -7.10 16.19
C GLN A 266 11.91 -7.87 15.92
N ILE A 267 12.17 -8.26 14.67
CA ILE A 267 13.42 -8.90 14.26
C ILE A 267 14.59 -7.98 14.58
N LYS A 268 14.50 -6.71 14.18
CA LYS A 268 15.58 -5.76 14.38
C LYS A 268 15.83 -5.48 15.87
N ALA A 269 14.77 -5.30 16.66
CA ALA A 269 14.88 -5.13 18.10
C ALA A 269 15.60 -6.33 18.75
N ARG A 270 15.21 -7.56 18.41
CA ARG A 270 15.84 -8.78 18.93
C ARG A 270 17.32 -8.89 18.52
N LEU A 271 17.64 -8.61 17.26
CA LEU A 271 19.02 -8.62 16.76
C LEU A 271 19.92 -7.63 17.52
N GLN A 272 19.46 -6.39 17.65
CA GLN A 272 20.26 -5.31 18.23
C GLN A 272 20.37 -5.39 19.76
N GLN A 273 19.28 -5.73 20.45
CA GLN A 273 19.24 -5.70 21.91
C GLN A 273 19.79 -6.98 22.56
N ARG A 274 19.72 -8.12 21.84
CA ARG A 274 20.04 -9.43 22.39
C ARG A 274 21.07 -10.17 21.53
N ASP A 275 20.69 -10.56 20.33
CA ASP A 275 21.41 -11.62 19.61
C ASP A 275 22.86 -11.23 19.27
N LEU A 276 23.12 -9.98 18.88
CA LEU A 276 24.48 -9.49 18.63
C LEU A 276 25.35 -9.55 19.89
N GLY A 277 24.85 -9.08 21.03
CA GLY A 277 25.59 -9.14 22.30
C GLY A 277 25.80 -10.57 22.82
N HIS A 278 24.91 -11.51 22.49
CA HIS A 278 25.13 -12.93 22.75
C HIS A 278 26.22 -13.53 21.84
N ALA A 279 26.16 -13.25 20.53
CA ALA A 279 27.16 -13.71 19.57
C ALA A 279 28.57 -13.19 19.89
N GLU A 280 28.69 -11.91 20.28
CA GLU A 280 29.96 -11.30 20.70
C GLU A 280 30.57 -11.98 21.94
N ARG A 281 29.73 -12.31 22.94
CA ARG A 281 30.15 -13.07 24.12
C ARG A 281 30.63 -14.47 23.73
N ASN A 282 29.90 -15.18 22.87
CA ASN A 282 30.30 -16.50 22.39
C ASN A 282 31.64 -16.46 21.65
N GLY A 283 31.81 -15.49 20.73
CA GLY A 283 33.07 -15.25 20.03
C GLY A 283 34.24 -14.99 20.97
N LYS A 284 34.02 -14.26 22.07
CA LYS A 284 35.03 -14.07 23.11
C LYS A 284 35.39 -15.39 23.80
N ARG A 285 34.40 -16.21 24.17
CA ARG A 285 34.65 -17.51 24.82
C ARG A 285 35.47 -18.44 23.95
N TYR A 286 35.20 -18.52 22.64
CA TYR A 286 36.04 -19.31 21.72
C TYR A 286 37.49 -18.82 21.69
N ARG A 287 37.71 -17.50 21.69
CA ARG A 287 39.07 -16.91 21.75
C ARG A 287 39.77 -17.21 23.06
N ASP A 288 39.08 -17.05 24.19
CA ASP A 288 39.65 -17.33 25.52
C ASP A 288 40.08 -18.80 25.64
N ILE A 289 39.27 -19.73 25.10
CA ILE A 289 39.59 -21.17 25.03
C ILE A 289 40.78 -21.42 24.09
N ARG A 290 40.77 -20.85 22.88
CA ARG A 290 41.87 -20.95 21.91
C ARG A 290 43.19 -20.49 22.53
N ASP A 291 43.19 -19.36 23.21
CA ASP A 291 44.40 -18.76 23.79
C ASP A 291 44.92 -19.61 24.94
N ALA A 292 44.03 -20.18 25.76
CA ALA A 292 44.40 -21.13 26.81
C ALA A 292 44.98 -22.45 26.24
N LEU A 293 44.40 -22.97 25.16
CA LEU A 293 44.94 -24.14 24.44
C LEU A 293 46.36 -23.86 23.95
N ARG A 294 46.55 -22.73 23.26
CA ARG A 294 47.84 -22.40 22.63
C ARG A 294 48.95 -22.16 23.63
N THR A 295 48.69 -21.31 24.63
CA THR A 295 49.72 -20.78 25.55
C THR A 295 49.93 -21.64 26.79
N ARG A 296 48.99 -22.54 27.12
CA ARG A 296 49.11 -23.40 28.31
C ARG A 296 49.18 -24.87 27.94
N GLN A 297 48.22 -25.40 27.20
CA GLN A 297 48.15 -26.86 26.96
C GLN A 297 49.15 -27.33 25.90
N VAL A 298 49.16 -26.73 24.71
CA VAL A 298 50.09 -27.13 23.63
C VAL A 298 51.54 -26.96 24.07
N GLU A 299 51.87 -25.84 24.72
CA GLU A 299 53.20 -25.59 25.26
C GLU A 299 53.59 -26.57 26.39
N GLU A 300 52.67 -26.86 27.33
CA GLU A 300 52.90 -27.86 28.37
C GLU A 300 53.11 -29.26 27.78
N SER A 301 52.28 -29.66 26.81
CA SER A 301 52.38 -30.95 26.13
C SER A 301 53.69 -31.08 25.31
N LEU A 302 54.16 -30.01 24.68
CA LEU A 302 55.48 -29.96 24.03
C LEU A 302 56.62 -30.13 25.05
N ASN A 303 56.53 -29.50 26.21
CA ASN A 303 57.51 -29.63 27.29
C ASN A 303 57.50 -31.04 27.90
N ASN A 304 56.31 -31.60 28.13
CA ASN A 304 56.13 -32.97 28.61
C ASN A 304 56.71 -33.99 27.62
N LEU A 305 56.58 -33.75 26.31
CA LEU A 305 57.15 -34.61 25.28
C LEU A 305 58.68 -34.62 25.35
N SER A 306 59.29 -33.45 25.57
CA SER A 306 60.74 -33.34 25.77
C SER A 306 61.21 -34.09 27.02
N GLN A 307 60.45 -34.03 28.12
CA GLN A 307 60.77 -34.77 29.34
C GLN A 307 60.61 -36.29 29.15
N ALA A 308 59.54 -36.73 28.50
CA ALA A 308 59.28 -38.15 28.23
C ALA A 308 60.35 -38.77 27.32
N ALA A 309 60.79 -38.03 26.29
CA ALA A 309 61.83 -38.48 25.36
C ALA A 309 63.22 -38.67 26.00
N ASN A 310 63.48 -38.02 27.15
CA ASN A 310 64.77 -38.04 27.85
C ASN A 310 64.84 -39.03 29.02
N LYS A 311 63.79 -39.82 29.29
CA LYS A 311 63.81 -40.84 30.36
C LYS A 311 64.67 -42.06 30.01
N LEU A 312 65.30 -42.64 31.04
CA LEU A 312 66.15 -43.83 30.94
C LEU A 312 65.37 -45.14 30.71
N PHE A 313 64.15 -45.26 31.21
CA PHE A 313 63.29 -46.45 31.09
C PHE A 313 61.87 -46.06 30.65
N GLY A 314 61.21 -46.88 29.83
CA GLY A 314 59.82 -46.69 29.41
C GLY A 314 59.55 -45.50 28.46
N LYS A 315 60.61 -44.86 27.94
CA LYS A 315 60.55 -43.64 27.11
C LYS A 315 59.57 -43.75 25.93
N ASP A 316 59.54 -44.91 25.25
CA ASP A 316 58.78 -45.08 24.01
C ASP A 316 57.28 -45.25 24.25
N ALA A 317 56.87 -45.75 25.42
CA ALA A 317 55.45 -45.86 25.78
C ALA A 317 54.92 -44.50 26.25
N GLN A 318 55.65 -43.84 27.16
CA GLN A 318 55.25 -42.55 27.70
C GLN A 318 55.28 -41.43 26.65
N ALA A 319 56.29 -41.41 25.76
CA ALA A 319 56.34 -40.40 24.69
C ALA A 319 55.19 -40.55 23.70
N ARG A 320 54.72 -41.77 23.42
CA ARG A 320 53.54 -42.01 22.57
C ARG A 320 52.26 -41.52 23.20
N GLU A 321 52.08 -41.74 24.51
CA GLU A 321 50.94 -41.20 25.26
C GLU A 321 50.93 -39.68 25.23
N VAL A 322 52.06 -39.03 25.55
CA VAL A 322 52.18 -37.57 25.49
C VAL A 322 51.97 -37.04 24.07
N MET A 323 52.46 -37.74 23.05
CA MET A 323 52.21 -37.36 21.65
C MET A 323 50.73 -37.45 21.28
N ALA A 324 49.99 -38.45 21.78
CA ALA A 324 48.55 -38.55 21.57
C ALA A 324 47.78 -37.39 22.22
N HIS A 325 48.20 -36.95 23.42
CA HIS A 325 47.67 -35.75 24.05
C HIS A 325 48.00 -34.49 23.26
N LEU A 326 49.28 -34.29 22.90
CA LEU A 326 49.73 -33.12 22.13
C LEU A 326 48.99 -32.98 20.80
N LYS A 327 48.75 -34.10 20.12
CA LYS A 327 47.97 -34.16 18.89
C LYS A 327 46.54 -33.68 19.08
N ARG A 328 45.87 -34.12 20.15
CA ARG A 328 44.53 -33.64 20.52
C ARG A 328 44.56 -32.15 20.84
N ASP A 329 45.53 -31.70 21.63
CA ASP A 329 45.66 -30.30 22.03
C ASP A 329 45.88 -29.37 20.82
N ILE A 330 46.70 -29.79 19.84
CA ILE A 330 46.90 -29.05 18.58
C ILE A 330 45.61 -29.03 17.74
N ALA A 331 44.91 -30.16 17.64
CA ALA A 331 43.64 -30.23 16.91
C ALA A 331 42.58 -29.33 17.55
N ASP A 332 42.42 -29.38 18.88
CA ASP A 332 41.51 -28.53 19.63
C ASP A 332 41.89 -27.05 19.53
N TYR A 333 43.19 -26.71 19.59
CA TYR A 333 43.67 -25.34 19.38
C TYR A 333 43.19 -24.78 18.03
N LEU A 334 43.45 -25.50 16.94
CA LEU A 334 43.06 -25.05 15.61
C LEU A 334 41.53 -25.08 15.43
N ARG A 335 40.82 -26.04 16.04
CA ARG A 335 39.35 -26.10 16.08
C ARG A 335 38.76 -24.85 16.71
N PHE A 336 39.24 -24.46 17.90
CA PHE A 336 38.77 -23.25 18.59
C PHE A 336 39.21 -21.96 17.90
N HIS A 337 40.33 -21.97 17.17
CA HIS A 337 40.67 -20.87 16.28
C HIS A 337 39.63 -20.69 15.17
N LEU A 338 39.27 -21.76 14.46
CA LEU A 338 38.25 -21.69 13.41
C LEU A 338 36.87 -21.34 13.96
N LEU A 339 36.46 -21.86 15.13
CA LEU A 339 35.23 -21.46 15.81
C LEU A 339 35.22 -19.97 16.16
N ALA A 340 36.34 -19.43 16.65
CA ALA A 340 36.46 -18.01 16.95
C ALA A 340 36.35 -17.13 15.69
N VAL A 341 36.97 -17.55 14.58
CA VAL A 341 36.87 -16.86 13.28
C VAL A 341 35.44 -16.92 12.75
N ALA A 342 34.84 -18.10 12.73
CA ALA A 342 33.47 -18.32 12.26
C ALA A 342 32.47 -17.51 13.10
N ALA A 343 32.59 -17.49 14.43
CA ALA A 343 31.76 -16.66 15.29
C ALA A 343 31.94 -15.16 14.99
N GLY A 344 33.16 -14.71 14.70
CA GLY A 344 33.43 -13.35 14.24
C GLY A 344 32.71 -13.02 12.93
N GLN A 345 32.79 -13.91 11.94
CA GLN A 345 32.08 -13.75 10.67
C GLN A 345 30.55 -13.84 10.84
N SER A 346 30.05 -14.66 11.78
CA SER A 346 28.62 -14.72 12.10
C SER A 346 28.10 -13.37 12.60
N ILE A 347 28.86 -12.68 13.44
CA ILE A 347 28.52 -11.33 13.91
C ILE A 347 28.45 -10.35 12.74
N GLU A 348 29.38 -10.44 11.78
CA GLU A 348 29.36 -9.61 10.58
C GLU A 348 28.14 -9.90 9.69
N VAL A 349 27.73 -11.17 9.54
CA VAL A 349 26.47 -11.51 8.86
C VAL A 349 25.28 -10.89 9.59
N MET A 350 25.21 -11.03 10.91
CA MET A 350 24.11 -10.48 11.72
C MET A 350 24.03 -8.96 11.62
N ARG A 351 25.17 -8.26 11.68
CA ARG A 351 25.25 -6.80 11.49
C ARG A 351 24.81 -6.41 10.08
N ALA A 352 25.33 -7.08 9.06
CA ALA A 352 24.99 -6.81 7.67
C ALA A 352 23.51 -7.09 7.35
N LEU A 353 22.91 -8.12 7.97
CA LEU A 353 21.47 -8.37 7.89
C LEU A 353 20.68 -7.27 8.60
N SER A 354 21.06 -6.88 9.83
CA SER A 354 20.39 -5.80 10.56
C SER A 354 20.39 -4.47 9.78
N THR A 355 21.54 -4.11 9.18
CA THR A 355 21.65 -2.90 8.35
C THR A 355 20.86 -3.03 7.05
N TRP A 356 20.85 -4.20 6.42
CA TRP A 356 20.08 -4.45 5.20
C TRP A 356 18.56 -4.40 5.44
N LEU A 357 18.09 -4.93 6.58
CA LEU A 357 16.70 -4.80 7.00
C LEU A 357 16.30 -3.32 7.12
N GLY A 358 17.22 -2.45 7.52
CA GLY A 358 17.04 -1.01 7.51
C GLY A 358 17.43 -0.36 8.82
N GLU A 359 17.92 0.88 8.78
CA GLU A 359 18.21 1.71 9.95
C GLU A 359 17.21 2.88 10.04
N PRO A 360 16.78 3.27 11.25
CA PRO A 360 15.97 4.47 11.43
C PRO A 360 16.81 5.71 11.14
N LEU A 361 16.33 6.57 10.24
CA LEU A 361 16.99 7.82 9.84
C LEU A 361 16.43 9.03 10.58
N SER A 362 15.11 9.17 10.55
CA SER A 362 14.40 10.36 11.05
C SER A 362 12.93 10.04 11.27
N THR A 363 12.14 11.04 11.63
CA THR A 363 10.68 11.00 11.59
C THR A 363 10.19 11.94 10.50
N ASP A 364 9.21 11.53 9.71
CA ASP A 364 8.59 12.38 8.69
C ASP A 364 7.61 13.40 9.31
N GLU A 365 7.02 14.24 8.46
CA GLU A 365 6.07 15.29 8.86
C GLU A 365 4.79 14.73 9.53
N ALA A 366 4.48 13.44 9.31
CA ALA A 366 3.38 12.74 9.95
C ALA A 366 3.79 12.06 11.26
N GLY A 367 5.03 12.24 11.73
CA GLY A 367 5.58 11.63 12.93
C GLY A 367 5.89 10.13 12.77
N GLN A 368 5.90 9.60 11.54
CA GLN A 368 6.27 8.21 11.29
C GLN A 368 7.78 8.09 11.12
N ALA A 369 8.36 7.02 11.68
CA ALA A 369 9.78 6.76 11.52
C ALA A 369 10.10 6.49 10.03
N VAL A 370 11.16 7.09 9.52
CA VAL A 370 11.73 6.90 8.19
C VAL A 370 12.89 5.90 8.29
N TRP A 371 12.82 4.83 7.51
CA TRP A 371 13.81 3.76 7.53
C TRP A 371 14.57 3.64 6.22
N THR A 372 15.81 3.14 6.27
CA THR A 372 16.52 2.64 5.09
C THR A 372 16.18 1.17 4.81
N GLY A 373 16.78 0.59 3.77
CA GLY A 373 16.75 -0.85 3.52
C GLY A 373 15.35 -1.38 3.22
N ILE A 374 15.12 -2.63 3.57
CA ILE A 374 13.84 -3.33 3.33
C ILE A 374 12.68 -2.69 4.09
N ALA A 375 12.88 -2.28 5.35
CA ALA A 375 11.87 -1.58 6.13
C ALA A 375 11.45 -0.27 5.46
N GLY A 376 12.41 0.51 4.95
CA GLY A 376 12.14 1.72 4.18
C GLY A 376 11.30 1.48 2.94
N GLU A 377 11.56 0.40 2.21
CA GLU A 377 10.78 0.01 1.03
C GLU A 377 9.31 -0.30 1.37
N PHE A 378 9.07 -1.09 2.43
CA PHE A 378 7.70 -1.38 2.87
C PHE A 378 6.99 -0.13 3.43
N GLN A 379 7.71 0.75 4.11
CA GLN A 379 7.16 2.02 4.59
C GLN A 379 6.79 2.95 3.44
N GLU A 380 7.62 3.04 2.40
CA GLU A 380 7.28 3.83 1.21
C GLU A 380 6.04 3.26 0.51
N GLY A 381 5.93 1.92 0.44
CA GLY A 381 4.68 1.26 0.03
C GLY A 381 3.49 1.70 0.87
N ARG A 382 3.63 1.74 2.21
CA ARG A 382 2.59 2.24 3.12
C ARG A 382 2.19 3.68 2.81
N ARG A 383 3.15 4.58 2.57
CA ARG A 383 2.87 5.97 2.19
C ARG A 383 2.12 6.07 0.87
N CYS A 384 2.51 5.29 -0.13
CA CYS A 384 1.82 5.25 -1.41
C CYS A 384 0.36 4.79 -1.26
N VAL A 385 0.11 3.76 -0.44
CA VAL A 385 -1.25 3.29 -0.12
C VAL A 385 -2.03 4.35 0.66
N GLN A 386 -1.41 5.03 1.63
CA GLN A 386 -2.04 6.14 2.35
C GLN A 386 -2.40 7.30 1.43
N ALA A 387 -1.54 7.63 0.45
CA ALA A 387 -1.84 8.65 -0.55
C ALA A 387 -3.04 8.26 -1.44
N MET A 388 -3.17 6.98 -1.81
CA MET A 388 -4.36 6.49 -2.51
C MET A 388 -5.63 6.66 -1.66
N LEU A 389 -5.57 6.32 -0.37
CA LEU A 389 -6.70 6.48 0.53
C LEU A 389 -7.06 7.96 0.74
N GLY A 390 -6.06 8.83 0.86
CA GLY A 390 -6.28 10.28 0.93
C GLY A 390 -6.97 10.84 -0.32
N ALA A 391 -6.64 10.33 -1.51
CA ALA A 391 -7.33 10.70 -2.75
C ALA A 391 -8.80 10.23 -2.78
N VAL A 392 -9.08 9.04 -2.23
CA VAL A 392 -10.46 8.55 -2.04
C VAL A 392 -11.24 9.46 -1.10
N ASP A 393 -10.66 9.78 0.07
CA ASP A 393 -11.30 10.65 1.07
C ASP A 393 -11.56 12.05 0.51
N GLN A 394 -10.59 12.64 -0.19
CA GLN A 394 -10.75 13.95 -0.85
C GLN A 394 -11.90 13.94 -1.87
N ARG A 395 -12.03 12.86 -2.65
CA ARG A 395 -13.10 12.73 -3.64
C ARG A 395 -14.46 12.56 -2.98
N ILE A 396 -14.55 11.78 -1.89
CA ILE A 396 -15.76 11.65 -1.08
C ILE A 396 -16.17 13.01 -0.51
N ASP A 397 -15.23 13.77 0.04
CA ASP A 397 -15.50 15.09 0.61
C ASP A 397 -15.98 16.09 -0.43
N GLN A 398 -15.40 16.05 -1.64
CA GLN A 398 -15.88 16.84 -2.77
C GLN A 398 -17.33 16.49 -3.13
N LEU A 399 -17.65 15.20 -3.31
CA LEU A 399 -19.01 14.76 -3.63
C LEU A 399 -20.00 15.11 -2.50
N ARG A 400 -19.60 15.01 -1.23
CA ARG A 400 -20.41 15.41 -0.08
C ARG A 400 -20.59 16.93 0.02
N ALA A 401 -19.63 17.72 -0.46
CA ALA A 401 -19.78 19.17 -0.56
C ALA A 401 -20.77 19.52 -1.67
N ASP A 402 -20.65 18.91 -2.84
CA ASP A 402 -21.58 19.06 -3.97
C ASP A 402 -23.01 18.66 -3.57
N ALA A 403 -23.16 17.56 -2.82
CA ALA A 403 -24.45 17.12 -2.27
C ALA A 403 -25.14 18.20 -1.43
N ARG A 404 -24.37 19.02 -0.72
CA ARG A 404 -24.85 20.04 0.22
C ARG A 404 -25.16 21.38 -0.44
N GLN A 405 -24.61 21.68 -1.62
CA GLN A 405 -24.85 22.97 -2.28
C GLN A 405 -26.32 23.15 -2.65
N GLU A 406 -26.94 24.24 -2.20
CA GLU A 406 -28.30 24.62 -2.58
C GLU A 406 -28.22 25.74 -3.60
N HIS A 407 -28.89 25.58 -4.75
CA HIS A 407 -28.93 26.57 -5.81
C HIS A 407 -30.37 26.93 -6.13
N ALA A 408 -30.62 28.18 -6.52
CA ALA A 408 -31.96 28.62 -6.90
C ALA A 408 -32.54 27.86 -8.12
N THR A 409 -31.69 27.19 -8.90
CA THR A 409 -32.01 26.40 -10.10
C THR A 409 -31.95 24.88 -9.87
N TYR A 410 -31.72 24.40 -8.65
CA TYR A 410 -31.60 22.98 -8.36
C TYR A 410 -32.56 22.57 -7.24
N ILE A 411 -33.46 21.62 -7.51
CA ILE A 411 -34.46 21.15 -6.56
C ILE A 411 -34.13 19.71 -6.17
N LYS A 412 -33.82 19.54 -4.89
CA LYS A 412 -33.51 18.24 -4.28
C LYS A 412 -34.79 17.56 -3.82
N LEU A 413 -35.04 16.36 -4.34
CA LEU A 413 -36.04 15.42 -3.81
C LEU A 413 -35.36 14.23 -3.13
N ALA A 414 -34.32 14.52 -2.35
CA ALA A 414 -33.53 13.48 -1.70
C ALA A 414 -34.39 12.64 -0.75
N SER A 415 -34.12 11.32 -0.70
CA SER A 415 -34.72 10.45 0.32
C SER A 415 -34.23 10.86 1.72
N ASP A 416 -35.18 10.91 2.66
CA ASP A 416 -34.93 11.14 4.10
C ASP A 416 -34.24 9.93 4.75
N VAL A 417 -34.27 8.77 4.09
CA VAL A 417 -33.59 7.55 4.53
C VAL A 417 -32.16 7.58 4.00
N LEU A 418 -31.20 7.62 4.92
CA LEU A 418 -29.79 7.45 4.59
C LEU A 418 -29.53 5.96 4.30
N PRO A 419 -28.83 5.62 3.20
CA PRO A 419 -28.44 4.25 2.94
C PRO A 419 -27.50 3.74 4.03
N ASP A 420 -27.52 2.43 4.27
CA ASP A 420 -26.61 1.81 5.23
C ASP A 420 -25.14 2.07 4.83
N PRO A 421 -24.26 2.36 5.82
CA PRO A 421 -22.85 2.53 5.57
C PRO A 421 -22.27 1.29 4.89
N VAL A 422 -21.37 1.49 3.93
CA VAL A 422 -20.61 0.39 3.35
C VAL A 422 -19.74 -0.24 4.45
N ARG A 423 -19.82 -1.57 4.59
CA ARG A 423 -19.05 -2.33 5.58
C ARG A 423 -18.14 -3.32 4.89
N LEU A 424 -17.05 -3.67 5.56
CA LEU A 424 -16.19 -4.74 5.08
C LEU A 424 -16.87 -6.08 5.31
N THR A 425 -17.16 -6.79 4.23
CA THR A 425 -17.69 -8.16 4.19
C THR A 425 -16.60 -9.09 3.64
N GLY A 426 -16.74 -10.40 3.86
CA GLY A 426 -15.73 -11.37 3.40
C GLY A 426 -15.44 -11.29 1.89
N ASP A 427 -16.43 -10.91 1.08
CA ASP A 427 -16.33 -10.84 -0.37
C ASP A 427 -15.49 -9.65 -0.88
N ILE A 428 -15.39 -8.58 -0.09
CA ILE A 428 -14.63 -7.37 -0.46
C ILE A 428 -13.16 -7.66 -0.68
N SER A 429 -12.59 -8.60 0.08
CA SER A 429 -11.21 -9.04 -0.10
C SER A 429 -11.01 -9.73 -1.45
N ALA A 430 -11.96 -10.56 -1.88
CA ALA A 430 -11.92 -11.24 -3.17
C ALA A 430 -12.10 -10.27 -4.35
N TRP A 431 -12.97 -9.28 -4.22
CA TRP A 431 -13.14 -8.27 -5.27
C TRP A 431 -11.92 -7.37 -5.43
N SER A 432 -11.26 -7.04 -4.32
CA SER A 432 -10.00 -6.28 -4.35
C SER A 432 -8.90 -7.05 -5.07
N GLU A 433 -8.85 -8.37 -4.87
CA GLU A 433 -7.89 -9.27 -5.49
C GLU A 433 -8.02 -9.31 -7.00
N GLU A 434 -9.24 -9.46 -7.53
CA GLU A 434 -9.47 -9.49 -8.97
C GLU A 434 -8.88 -8.26 -9.67
N VAL A 435 -9.01 -7.08 -9.07
CA VAL A 435 -8.51 -5.82 -9.64
C VAL A 435 -7.01 -5.66 -9.42
N LEU A 436 -6.51 -5.98 -8.23
CA LEU A 436 -5.13 -5.66 -7.84
C LEU A 436 -4.12 -6.69 -8.37
N LEU A 437 -4.51 -7.96 -8.56
CA LEU A 437 -3.64 -8.96 -9.19
C LEU A 437 -3.32 -8.64 -10.65
N GLU A 438 -4.17 -7.89 -11.36
CA GLU A 438 -3.85 -7.41 -12.72
C GLU A 438 -2.56 -6.57 -12.76
N PHE A 439 -2.18 -5.95 -11.64
CA PHE A 439 -0.98 -5.12 -11.51
C PHE A 439 0.21 -5.88 -10.90
N GLY A 440 0.03 -7.17 -10.58
CA GLY A 440 1.01 -8.05 -9.94
C GLY A 440 0.95 -8.03 -8.40
N GLY A 441 1.73 -8.92 -7.77
CA GLY A 441 1.89 -8.94 -6.32
C GLY A 441 2.58 -7.67 -5.78
N SER A 442 2.60 -7.49 -4.46
CA SER A 442 3.03 -6.22 -3.84
C SER A 442 4.46 -5.82 -4.20
N SER A 443 5.34 -6.78 -4.49
CA SER A 443 6.71 -6.53 -4.96
C SER A 443 6.81 -5.77 -6.29
N LYS A 444 5.82 -5.94 -7.18
CA LYS A 444 5.72 -5.20 -8.44
C LYS A 444 4.84 -3.97 -8.29
N LEU A 445 3.81 -4.04 -7.44
CA LEU A 445 2.83 -2.99 -7.27
C LEU A 445 3.42 -1.77 -6.55
N PHE A 446 4.17 -1.95 -5.45
CA PHE A 446 4.69 -0.84 -4.66
C PHE A 446 5.52 0.18 -5.48
N PRO A 447 6.48 -0.24 -6.33
CA PRO A 447 7.19 0.70 -7.20
C PRO A 447 6.27 1.46 -8.17
N GLN A 448 5.19 0.82 -8.64
CA GLN A 448 4.21 1.45 -9.55
C GLN A 448 3.35 2.47 -8.83
N LEU A 449 3.03 2.25 -7.55
CA LEU A 449 2.24 3.20 -6.76
C LEU A 449 2.98 4.51 -6.48
N GLY A 450 4.28 4.60 -6.75
CA GLY A 450 5.01 5.87 -6.75
C GLY A 450 4.50 6.85 -7.83
N ASP A 451 3.98 6.34 -8.96
CA ASP A 451 3.43 7.15 -10.04
C ASP A 451 1.97 7.52 -9.77
N GLU A 452 1.70 8.82 -9.67
CA GLU A 452 0.36 9.37 -9.47
C GLU A 452 -0.65 8.95 -10.55
N ARG A 453 -0.21 8.81 -11.81
CA ARG A 453 -1.09 8.37 -12.90
C ARG A 453 -1.50 6.92 -12.74
N LEU A 454 -0.59 6.06 -12.33
CA LEU A 454 -0.88 4.65 -12.07
C LEU A 454 -1.78 4.50 -10.84
N ARG A 455 -1.53 5.26 -9.76
CA ARG A 455 -2.43 5.32 -8.60
C ARG A 455 -3.85 5.72 -9.02
N ALA A 456 -4.00 6.79 -9.81
CA ALA A 456 -5.31 7.24 -10.28
C ALA A 456 -6.00 6.20 -11.17
N SER A 457 -5.27 5.55 -12.07
CA SER A 457 -5.82 4.47 -12.90
C SER A 457 -6.28 3.27 -12.07
N LEU A 458 -5.53 2.90 -11.03
CA LEU A 458 -5.88 1.81 -10.13
C LEU A 458 -7.14 2.14 -9.33
N LEU A 459 -7.21 3.34 -8.75
CA LEU A 459 -8.39 3.84 -8.04
C LEU A 459 -9.64 3.84 -8.93
N LEU A 460 -9.51 4.26 -10.19
CA LEU A 460 -10.63 4.25 -11.13
C LEU A 460 -11.13 2.83 -11.42
N LYS A 461 -10.24 1.84 -11.54
CA LYS A 461 -10.65 0.43 -11.71
C LYS A 461 -11.35 -0.11 -10.46
N LEU A 462 -10.81 0.19 -9.28
CA LEU A 462 -11.42 -0.21 -8.01
C LEU A 462 -12.80 0.43 -7.83
N PHE A 463 -12.94 1.71 -8.17
CA PHE A 463 -14.21 2.43 -8.15
C PHE A 463 -15.24 1.81 -9.11
N ARG A 464 -14.87 1.54 -10.37
CA ARG A 464 -15.78 0.88 -11.34
C ARG A 464 -16.19 -0.52 -10.88
N ARG A 465 -15.28 -1.25 -10.25
CA ARG A 465 -15.59 -2.55 -9.65
C ARG A 465 -16.57 -2.39 -8.50
N ALA A 466 -16.33 -1.44 -7.60
CA ALA A 466 -17.22 -1.13 -6.49
C ALA A 466 -18.63 -0.73 -6.95
N GLN A 467 -18.75 0.15 -7.95
CA GLN A 467 -20.03 0.51 -8.57
C GLN A 467 -20.76 -0.74 -9.06
N THR A 468 -20.09 -1.60 -9.84
CA THR A 468 -20.67 -2.84 -10.36
C THR A 468 -21.23 -3.73 -9.24
N GLN A 469 -20.50 -3.88 -8.13
CA GLN A 469 -20.93 -4.74 -7.02
C GLN A 469 -22.13 -4.14 -6.27
N LEU A 470 -22.10 -2.85 -5.98
CA LEU A 470 -23.22 -2.17 -5.31
C LEU A 470 -24.50 -2.24 -6.16
N THR A 471 -24.38 -2.07 -7.48
CA THR A 471 -25.53 -2.19 -8.39
C THR A 471 -26.09 -3.61 -8.42
N VAL A 472 -25.24 -4.65 -8.42
CA VAL A 472 -25.68 -6.06 -8.36
C VAL A 472 -26.37 -6.37 -7.02
N GLU A 473 -25.83 -5.88 -5.90
CA GLU A 473 -26.45 -6.04 -4.57
C GLU A 473 -27.81 -5.34 -4.48
N GLN A 474 -27.93 -4.15 -5.08
CA GLN A 474 -29.16 -3.34 -5.04
C GLN A 474 -30.28 -3.90 -5.92
N LEU A 475 -29.95 -4.46 -7.10
CA LEU A 475 -30.97 -4.82 -8.08
C LEU A 475 -31.70 -6.12 -7.77
N ALA A 476 -31.11 -7.09 -7.05
CA ALA A 476 -31.72 -8.39 -6.72
C ALA A 476 -32.47 -9.11 -7.90
N GLY A 477 -32.22 -8.75 -9.15
CA GLY A 477 -32.89 -9.27 -10.35
C GLY A 477 -34.08 -8.44 -10.89
N GLU A 478 -34.42 -7.27 -10.34
CA GLU A 478 -35.47 -6.38 -10.86
C GLU A 478 -34.92 -5.31 -11.82
N GLU A 479 -35.75 -4.82 -12.75
CA GLU A 479 -35.38 -3.70 -13.61
C GLU A 479 -35.29 -2.40 -12.80
N PRO A 480 -34.23 -1.59 -12.95
CA PRO A 480 -34.10 -0.33 -12.24
C PRO A 480 -35.22 0.63 -12.64
N VAL A 481 -36.07 0.97 -11.67
CA VAL A 481 -37.07 2.05 -11.81
C VAL A 481 -36.37 3.39 -11.62
N ASP A 482 -36.77 4.41 -12.39
CA ASP A 482 -36.30 5.79 -12.23
C ASP A 482 -36.59 6.28 -10.79
N PRO A 483 -35.57 6.53 -9.96
CA PRO A 483 -35.76 6.89 -8.56
C PRO A 483 -36.57 8.16 -8.35
N LEU A 484 -36.45 9.11 -9.29
CA LEU A 484 -37.20 10.35 -9.26
C LEU A 484 -38.69 10.09 -9.46
N LEU A 485 -39.04 9.19 -10.39
CA LEU A 485 -40.44 8.81 -10.60
C LEU A 485 -41.01 8.03 -9.42
N GLU A 486 -40.23 7.14 -8.81
CA GLU A 486 -40.65 6.41 -7.61
C GLU A 486 -40.96 7.41 -6.48
N ARG A 487 -40.04 8.33 -6.23
CA ARG A 487 -40.20 9.36 -5.19
C ARG A 487 -41.38 10.28 -5.45
N LEU A 488 -41.56 10.75 -6.68
CA LEU A 488 -42.72 11.56 -7.07
C LEU A 488 -44.02 10.76 -6.94
N SER A 489 -44.03 9.48 -7.30
CA SER A 489 -45.21 8.63 -7.19
C SER A 489 -45.62 8.37 -5.74
N ALA A 490 -44.66 8.33 -4.82
CA ALA A 490 -44.89 8.21 -3.38
C ALA A 490 -45.44 9.49 -2.72
N MET A 491 -45.29 10.66 -3.37
CA MET A 491 -45.82 11.94 -2.87
C MET A 491 -47.35 12.05 -3.07
N SER A 492 -47.99 12.87 -2.25
CA SER A 492 -49.39 13.25 -2.52
C SER A 492 -49.49 14.14 -3.77
N PRO A 493 -50.65 14.17 -4.47
CA PRO A 493 -50.84 15.04 -5.62
C PRO A 493 -50.60 16.54 -5.30
N GLN A 494 -50.93 16.98 -4.08
CA GLN A 494 -50.73 18.36 -3.65
C GLN A 494 -49.24 18.70 -3.51
N GLU A 495 -48.44 17.78 -2.97
CA GLU A 495 -46.99 17.95 -2.85
C GLU A 495 -46.31 17.96 -4.22
N ARG A 496 -46.68 17.01 -5.10
CA ARG A 496 -46.18 17.00 -6.49
C ARG A 496 -46.50 18.31 -7.21
N GLN A 497 -47.73 18.80 -7.09
CA GLN A 497 -48.13 20.08 -7.68
C GLN A 497 -47.26 21.24 -7.20
N ARG A 498 -46.91 21.28 -5.90
CA ARG A 498 -46.00 22.29 -5.34
C ARG A 498 -44.58 22.15 -5.90
N VAL A 499 -44.06 20.93 -5.96
CA VAL A 499 -42.72 20.63 -6.49
C VAL A 499 -42.63 21.02 -7.96
N PHE A 500 -43.58 20.58 -8.81
CA PHE A 500 -43.61 20.94 -10.23
C PHE A 500 -43.74 22.45 -10.44
N ASN A 501 -44.54 23.13 -9.61
CA ASN A 501 -44.70 24.58 -9.72
C ASN A 501 -43.39 25.31 -9.40
N GLU A 502 -42.71 24.93 -8.31
CA GLU A 502 -41.41 25.50 -7.95
C GLU A 502 -40.33 25.15 -8.98
N TRP A 503 -40.35 23.94 -9.53
CA TRP A 503 -39.44 23.52 -10.60
C TRP A 503 -39.59 24.38 -11.84
N ILE A 504 -40.81 24.48 -12.38
CA ILE A 504 -41.07 25.29 -13.58
C ILE A 504 -40.77 26.77 -13.34
N LYS A 505 -41.10 27.32 -12.16
CA LYS A 505 -40.73 28.69 -11.79
C LYS A 505 -39.22 28.89 -11.77
N SER A 506 -38.44 27.90 -11.32
CA SER A 506 -36.98 27.97 -11.26
C SER A 506 -36.32 27.94 -12.64
N ALA A 507 -36.93 27.21 -13.58
CA ALA A 507 -36.52 27.16 -14.99
C ALA A 507 -36.88 28.42 -15.80
N MET A 508 -37.66 29.36 -15.25
CA MET A 508 -38.03 30.57 -15.99
C MET A 508 -36.79 31.41 -16.34
N PRO A 509 -36.80 32.12 -17.48
CA PRO A 509 -35.66 32.93 -17.89
C PRO A 509 -35.14 33.88 -16.80
N TRP A 510 -33.84 33.81 -16.51
CA TRP A 510 -33.17 34.58 -15.47
C TRP A 510 -32.86 36.01 -15.91
N ILE A 511 -33.93 36.76 -16.15
CA ILE A 511 -33.91 38.19 -16.42
C ILE A 511 -34.93 38.91 -15.55
N ASN A 512 -34.57 40.07 -15.02
CA ASN A 512 -35.50 40.90 -14.27
C ASN A 512 -36.25 41.83 -15.24
N ALA A 513 -37.38 41.36 -15.77
CA ALA A 513 -38.21 42.13 -16.70
C ALA A 513 -39.67 42.25 -16.23
N ARG A 514 -40.29 43.41 -16.49
CA ARG A 514 -41.71 43.66 -16.21
C ARG A 514 -42.50 43.75 -17.51
N PHE A 515 -43.36 42.78 -17.76
CA PHE A 515 -44.26 42.75 -18.92
C PHE A 515 -45.62 43.38 -18.58
N SER A 516 -45.68 44.69 -18.37
CA SER A 516 -46.93 45.33 -17.91
C SER A 516 -47.20 46.73 -18.46
N ALA A 517 -46.49 47.19 -19.49
CA ALA A 517 -46.75 48.51 -20.09
C ALA A 517 -46.52 48.54 -21.61
N GLU A 518 -45.30 48.29 -22.08
CA GLU A 518 -44.91 48.56 -23.47
C GLU A 518 -44.75 47.25 -24.28
N PHE A 519 -44.15 46.22 -23.70
CA PHE A 519 -43.88 44.95 -24.37
C PHE A 519 -44.50 43.78 -23.60
N THR A 520 -45.37 43.03 -24.28
CA THR A 520 -45.99 41.81 -23.77
C THR A 520 -45.68 40.67 -24.76
N PRO A 521 -44.83 39.69 -24.40
CA PRO A 521 -44.54 38.56 -25.27
C PRO A 521 -45.79 37.70 -25.48
N ARG A 522 -45.91 37.11 -26.67
CA ARG A 522 -46.99 36.16 -26.97
C ARG A 522 -46.66 34.79 -26.39
N ALA A 523 -47.68 33.99 -26.08
CA ALA A 523 -47.49 32.68 -25.44
C ALA A 523 -46.64 31.70 -26.28
N ASP A 524 -46.71 31.78 -27.61
CA ASP A 524 -45.90 30.98 -28.54
C ASP A 524 -44.41 31.36 -28.57
N GLN A 525 -44.05 32.52 -27.98
CA GLN A 525 -42.67 32.98 -27.83
C GLN A 525 -41.95 32.37 -26.62
N PHE A 526 -42.66 31.60 -25.78
CA PHE A 526 -42.07 30.80 -24.71
C PHE A 526 -42.11 29.32 -25.08
N LYS A 527 -41.02 28.61 -24.81
CA LYS A 527 -40.89 27.18 -25.01
C LYS A 527 -40.18 26.58 -23.81
N CYS A 528 -40.76 25.53 -23.24
CA CYS A 528 -40.18 24.80 -22.12
C CYS A 528 -40.02 23.34 -22.53
N PHE A 529 -38.82 22.81 -22.33
CA PHE A 529 -38.52 21.41 -22.54
C PHE A 529 -38.15 20.79 -21.20
N ILE A 530 -38.77 19.65 -20.90
CA ILE A 530 -38.42 18.84 -19.74
C ILE A 530 -37.70 17.61 -20.28
N GLY A 531 -36.41 17.50 -20.00
CA GLY A 531 -35.61 16.33 -20.33
C GLY A 531 -35.82 15.23 -19.29
N VAL A 532 -36.15 14.02 -19.74
CA VAL A 532 -36.37 12.85 -18.85
C VAL A 532 -35.74 11.59 -19.44
N GLY A 533 -35.51 10.56 -18.62
CA GLY A 533 -34.93 9.29 -19.07
C GLY A 533 -35.88 8.41 -19.87
N ASP A 534 -37.17 8.37 -19.48
CA ASP A 534 -38.22 7.68 -20.23
C ASP A 534 -39.50 8.52 -20.32
N VAL A 535 -39.77 9.02 -21.53
CA VAL A 535 -40.98 9.81 -21.81
C VAL A 535 -42.26 9.02 -21.52
N ASN A 536 -42.27 7.70 -21.75
CA ASN A 536 -43.47 6.90 -21.54
C ASN A 536 -43.82 6.78 -20.06
N ALA A 537 -42.83 6.59 -19.20
CA ALA A 537 -43.02 6.59 -17.76
C ALA A 537 -43.52 7.95 -17.24
N TRP A 538 -42.96 9.05 -17.77
CA TRP A 538 -43.31 10.42 -17.37
C TRP A 538 -44.67 10.93 -17.88
N ARG A 539 -45.26 10.32 -18.92
CA ARG A 539 -46.61 10.68 -19.43
C ARG A 539 -47.69 10.65 -18.36
N ARG A 540 -47.55 9.79 -17.34
CA ARG A 540 -48.52 9.68 -16.24
C ARG A 540 -48.61 10.96 -15.40
N MET A 541 -47.54 11.75 -15.36
CA MET A 541 -47.45 13.00 -14.59
C MET A 541 -47.60 14.26 -15.46
N GLU A 542 -47.73 14.10 -16.80
CA GLU A 542 -47.76 15.22 -17.75
C GLU A 542 -48.90 16.21 -17.48
N ALA A 543 -50.09 15.71 -17.13
CA ALA A 543 -51.24 16.56 -16.83
C ALA A 543 -50.97 17.44 -15.59
N GLU A 544 -50.39 16.87 -14.53
CA GLU A 544 -50.02 17.61 -13.31
C GLU A 544 -48.96 18.68 -13.61
N ILE A 545 -47.93 18.32 -14.39
CA ILE A 545 -46.87 19.25 -14.83
C ILE A 545 -47.45 20.43 -15.62
N ARG A 546 -48.36 20.18 -16.57
CA ARG A 546 -49.00 21.23 -17.37
C ARG A 546 -49.83 22.19 -16.52
N VAL A 547 -50.52 21.67 -15.50
CA VAL A 547 -51.30 22.48 -14.54
C VAL A 547 -50.39 23.27 -13.59
N ALA A 548 -49.18 22.79 -13.33
CA ALA A 548 -48.19 23.47 -12.48
C ALA A 548 -47.52 24.68 -13.12
N VAL A 549 -47.71 24.90 -14.43
CA VAL A 549 -47.23 26.09 -15.12
C VAL A 549 -47.83 27.38 -14.52
N PRO A 550 -47.02 28.39 -14.15
CA PRO A 550 -47.52 29.66 -13.63
C PRO A 550 -48.54 30.31 -14.56
N SER A 551 -49.66 30.80 -14.02
CA SER A 551 -50.69 31.50 -14.79
C SER A 551 -50.16 32.86 -15.28
N GLY A 552 -50.36 33.15 -16.57
CA GLY A 552 -49.88 34.40 -17.19
C GLY A 552 -49.50 34.23 -18.66
N LEU A 553 -48.29 34.67 -19.02
CA LEU A 553 -47.77 34.72 -20.41
C LEU A 553 -47.31 33.35 -20.94
N PHE A 554 -47.21 32.36 -20.08
CA PHE A 554 -46.78 30.99 -20.39
C PHE A 554 -47.92 30.03 -20.03
N HIS A 555 -48.13 29.01 -20.86
CA HIS A 555 -49.24 28.07 -20.74
C HIS A 555 -48.73 26.62 -20.79
N GLY A 556 -49.44 25.70 -20.13
CA GLY A 556 -49.11 24.27 -20.08
C GLY A 556 -48.85 23.64 -21.45
N ASP A 557 -49.56 24.08 -22.50
CA ASP A 557 -49.42 23.56 -23.86
C ASP A 557 -48.06 23.86 -24.52
N GLN A 558 -47.27 24.75 -23.93
CA GLN A 558 -45.93 25.09 -24.39
C GLN A 558 -44.83 24.26 -23.69
N VAL A 559 -45.20 23.36 -22.77
CA VAL A 559 -44.30 22.38 -22.15
C VAL A 559 -44.24 21.14 -23.04
N SER A 560 -43.03 20.65 -23.29
CA SER A 560 -42.79 19.40 -24.03
C SER A 560 -41.83 18.51 -23.24
N ILE A 561 -42.24 17.26 -23.00
CA ILE A 561 -41.39 16.25 -22.39
C ILE A 561 -40.58 15.57 -23.51
N VAL A 562 -39.26 15.50 -23.33
CA VAL A 562 -38.31 15.02 -24.35
C VAL A 562 -37.43 13.96 -23.73
N ASN A 563 -37.18 12.88 -24.47
CA ASN A 563 -36.27 11.83 -24.02
C ASN A 563 -34.83 12.33 -24.08
N THR A 564 -34.10 12.19 -22.99
CA THR A 564 -32.66 12.47 -22.88
C THR A 564 -31.83 11.20 -22.77
N GLY A 565 -32.43 10.08 -22.38
CA GLY A 565 -31.76 8.83 -22.02
C GLY A 565 -31.13 8.83 -20.61
N ILE A 566 -31.29 9.92 -19.85
CA ILE A 566 -30.70 10.11 -18.53
C ILE A 566 -31.83 10.10 -17.49
N GLY A 567 -31.82 9.14 -16.57
CA GLY A 567 -32.75 9.07 -15.43
C GLY A 567 -32.50 10.17 -14.39
N GLY A 568 -33.45 10.37 -13.47
CA GLY A 568 -33.39 11.44 -12.44
C GLY A 568 -32.85 11.03 -11.08
#